data_AF-A0AAJ2HFJ1-F1
#
_entry.id   AF-A0AAJ2HFJ1-F1
#
_cell.length_a   1.000
_cell.length_b   1.000
_cell.length_c   1.000
_cell.angle_alpha   90.00
_cell.angle_beta   90.00
_cell.angle_gamma   90.00
#
_symmetry.space_group_name_H-M   'P 1'
#
loop_
_entity.id
_entity.type
_entity.pdbx_description
1 polymer ?
#
loop_
_entity_poly.entity_id
_entity_poly.type
_entity_poly.pdbx_seq_one_letter_code
_entity_poly.pdbx_strand_id
1 'polypeptide(L)'
;MSDKELDAYCQEWVWWCYTRRFYLAPGAQNILARMQPAKVKEPPNARNSADMQYFNMAIWAMADMKEHANAWACFQVCYGNHDALLKQKIAELKISRGTYYNRTRAFARQALSLSRSLRAAAECMKNQPK
;
A
#
# COMPACT_ATOMS: atom_id res chain seq x y z
N MET A 1 -8.75 13.46 10.12
CA MET A 1 -7.63 12.50 10.27
C MET A 1 -6.35 13.31 10.40
N SER A 2 -5.66 13.19 11.52
CA SER A 2 -4.36 13.82 11.77
C SER A 2 -3.24 13.10 10.99
N ASP A 3 -2.07 13.73 10.92
CA ASP A 3 -0.91 13.12 10.23
C ASP A 3 -0.46 11.82 10.88
N LYS A 4 -0.56 11.71 12.21
CA LYS A 4 -0.24 10.47 12.94
C LYS A 4 -1.24 9.35 12.65
N GLU A 5 -2.52 9.69 12.58
CA GLU A 5 -3.58 8.73 12.22
C GLU A 5 -3.44 8.26 10.77
N LEU A 6 -3.06 9.16 9.86
CA LEU A 6 -2.82 8.82 8.46
C LEU A 6 -1.62 7.88 8.30
N ASP A 7 -0.54 8.14 9.04
CA ASP A 7 0.64 7.27 9.06
C ASP A 7 0.28 5.88 9.58
N ALA A 8 -0.44 5.81 10.71
CA ALA A 8 -0.93 4.55 11.26
C ALA A 8 -1.82 3.78 10.28
N TYR A 9 -2.71 4.49 9.57
CA TYR A 9 -3.57 3.89 8.53
C TYR A 9 -2.76 3.35 7.36
N CYS A 10 -1.71 4.06 6.92
CA CYS A 10 -0.81 3.57 5.88
C CYS A 10 -0.01 2.35 6.37
N GLN A 11 0.44 2.32 7.62
CA GLN A 11 1.09 1.14 8.19
C GLN A 11 0.14 -0.06 8.24
N GLU A 12 -1.11 0.13 8.65
CA GLU A 12 -2.13 -0.93 8.61
C GLU A 12 -2.35 -1.45 7.18
N TRP A 13 -2.38 -0.55 6.19
CA TRP A 13 -2.43 -0.92 4.77
C TRP A 13 -1.23 -1.78 4.33
N VAL A 14 0.00 -1.48 4.77
CA VAL A 14 1.17 -2.32 4.47
C VAL A 14 1.00 -3.73 5.01
N TRP A 15 0.58 -3.86 6.27
CA TRP A 15 0.32 -5.17 6.88
C TRP A 15 -0.83 -5.93 6.19
N TRP A 16 -1.86 -5.20 5.77
CA TRP A 16 -3.00 -5.72 4.99
C TRP A 16 -2.57 -6.26 3.62
N CYS A 17 -1.64 -5.58 2.93
CA CYS A 17 -1.00 -6.05 1.69
C CYS A 17 -0.13 -7.28 1.94
N TYR A 18 0.67 -7.25 3.00
CA TYR A 18 1.57 -8.35 3.34
C TYR A 18 0.81 -9.64 3.67
N THR A 19 -0.26 -9.54 4.45
CA THR A 19 -1.16 -10.67 4.79
C THR A 19 -1.80 -11.28 3.55
N ARG A 20 -2.24 -10.46 2.59
CA ARG A 20 -2.84 -10.95 1.33
C ARG A 20 -1.91 -11.76 0.46
N ARG A 21 -0.60 -11.50 0.53
CA ARG A 21 0.38 -12.32 -0.16
C ARG A 21 0.32 -13.80 0.25
N PHE A 22 -0.17 -14.10 1.45
CA PHE A 22 -0.34 -15.47 1.94
C PHE A 22 -1.66 -16.12 1.47
N TYR A 23 -2.67 -15.33 1.12
CA TYR A 23 -3.91 -15.85 0.51
C TYR A 23 -3.73 -16.14 -0.99
N LEU A 24 -2.71 -15.57 -1.63
CA LEU A 24 -2.35 -15.90 -3.00
C LEU A 24 -1.64 -17.25 -3.01
N ALA A 25 -2.12 -18.19 -3.83
CA ALA A 25 -1.43 -19.46 -4.04
C ALA A 25 0.02 -19.16 -4.47
N PRO A 26 1.03 -19.79 -3.84
CA PRO A 26 2.40 -19.63 -4.32
C PRO A 26 2.44 -20.07 -5.78
N GLY A 27 3.10 -19.27 -6.64
CA GLY A 27 3.33 -19.64 -8.03
C GLY A 27 4.04 -21.01 -8.14
N ALA A 28 4.16 -21.54 -9.36
CA ALA A 28 4.83 -22.82 -9.59
C ALA A 28 6.21 -22.89 -8.91
N GLN A 29 6.32 -23.73 -7.87
CA GLN A 29 7.57 -23.99 -7.16
C GLN A 29 8.25 -25.22 -7.78
N ASN A 30 9.56 -25.14 -8.01
CA ASN A 30 10.35 -26.30 -8.42
C ASN A 30 10.44 -27.35 -7.29
N ILE A 31 10.81 -28.59 -7.64
CA ILE A 31 10.85 -29.72 -6.69
C ILE A 31 11.82 -29.44 -5.52
N LEU A 32 12.97 -28.83 -5.79
CA LEU A 32 13.94 -28.48 -4.75
C LEU A 32 13.40 -27.45 -3.75
N ALA A 33 12.64 -26.46 -4.22
CA ALA A 33 11.99 -25.46 -3.38
C ALA A 33 10.92 -26.08 -2.46
N ARG A 34 10.24 -27.14 -2.92
CA ARG A 34 9.27 -27.90 -2.12
C ARG A 34 9.92 -28.78 -1.05
N MET A 35 11.17 -29.18 -1.25
CA MET A 35 11.94 -30.00 -0.30
C MET A 35 12.62 -29.17 0.79
N GLN A 36 12.73 -27.86 0.63
CA GLN A 36 13.28 -26.97 1.66
C GLN A 36 12.30 -26.86 2.83
N PRO A 37 12.76 -27.03 4.09
CA PRO A 37 11.91 -26.76 5.24
C PRO A 37 11.49 -25.29 5.19
N ALA A 38 10.18 -25.04 5.16
CA ALA A 38 9.66 -23.69 5.20
C ALA A 38 10.22 -23.01 6.46
N LYS A 39 10.85 -21.84 6.30
CA LYS A 39 11.15 -20.97 7.45
C LYS A 39 9.81 -20.45 7.96
N VAL A 40 9.16 -21.21 8.84
CA VAL A 40 7.87 -20.86 9.41
C VAL A 40 8.08 -19.70 10.38
N LYS A 41 7.90 -18.48 9.88
CA LYS A 41 7.49 -17.36 10.74
C LYS A 41 5.97 -17.42 10.83
N GLU A 42 5.41 -17.02 11.96
CA GLU A 42 3.97 -16.87 12.07
C GLU A 42 3.47 -15.96 10.93
N PRO A 43 2.40 -16.37 10.22
CA PRO A 43 1.85 -15.54 9.16
C PRO A 43 1.36 -14.22 9.78
N PRO A 44 1.55 -13.10 9.07
CA PRO A 44 1.00 -11.82 9.51
C PRO A 44 -0.52 -11.95 9.56
N ASN A 45 -1.13 -11.43 10.63
CA ASN A 45 -2.56 -11.45 10.81
C ASN A 45 -3.09 -10.00 10.84
N ALA A 46 -3.14 -9.35 9.67
CA ALA A 46 -3.78 -8.05 9.56
C ALA A 46 -5.31 -8.21 9.47
N ARG A 47 -6.03 -7.22 10.00
CA ARG A 47 -7.50 -7.16 9.94
C ARG A 47 -7.99 -7.23 8.50
N ASN A 48 -8.97 -8.10 8.24
CA ASN A 48 -9.67 -8.09 6.96
C ASN A 48 -10.63 -6.88 6.90
N SER A 49 -10.20 -5.80 6.26
CA SER A 49 -10.98 -4.57 6.10
C SER A 49 -11.35 -4.34 4.63
N ALA A 50 -12.65 -4.11 4.38
CA ALA A 50 -13.16 -3.73 3.07
C ALA A 50 -12.70 -2.31 2.68
N ASP A 51 -12.54 -1.41 3.64
CA ASP A 51 -12.07 -0.04 3.39
C ASP A 51 -10.64 -0.01 2.83
N MET A 52 -9.80 -0.91 3.33
CA MET A 52 -8.45 -1.08 2.83
C MET A 52 -8.39 -1.60 1.40
N GLN A 53 -9.43 -2.30 0.91
CA GLN A 53 -9.52 -2.70 -0.49
C GLN A 53 -9.69 -1.47 -1.39
N TYR A 54 -10.59 -0.56 -1.04
CA TYR A 54 -10.78 0.69 -1.78
C TYR A 54 -9.55 1.60 -1.68
N PHE A 55 -8.88 1.61 -0.53
CA PHE A 55 -7.63 2.34 -0.36
C PHE A 55 -6.51 1.77 -1.25
N ASN A 56 -6.36 0.45 -1.31
CA ASN A 56 -5.43 -0.20 -2.22
C ASN A 56 -5.75 0.12 -3.69
N MET A 57 -7.02 0.07 -4.09
CA MET A 57 -7.44 0.46 -5.44
C MET A 57 -7.08 1.92 -5.75
N ALA A 58 -7.32 2.84 -4.82
CA ALA A 58 -6.99 4.24 -4.97
C ALA A 58 -5.48 4.46 -5.14
N ILE A 59 -4.65 3.77 -4.35
CA ILE A 59 -3.19 3.84 -4.45
C ILE A 59 -2.72 3.42 -5.84
N TRP A 60 -3.18 2.28 -6.35
CA TRP A 60 -2.77 1.79 -7.66
C TRP A 60 -3.31 2.64 -8.81
N ALA A 61 -4.56 3.08 -8.73
CA ALA A 61 -5.14 3.99 -9.71
C ALA A 61 -4.33 5.30 -9.81
N MET A 62 -3.91 5.85 -8.67
CA MET A 62 -3.04 7.03 -8.66
C MET A 62 -1.62 6.72 -9.16
N ALA A 63 -1.07 5.56 -8.82
CA ALA A 63 0.27 5.16 -9.25
C ALA A 63 0.39 5.05 -10.79
N ASP A 64 -0.69 4.66 -11.47
CA ASP A 64 -0.75 4.57 -12.93
C ASP A 64 -0.81 5.96 -13.61
N MET A 65 -1.15 7.02 -12.87
CA MET A 65 -1.23 8.38 -13.41
C MET A 65 0.13 9.07 -13.37
N LYS A 66 0.59 9.58 -14.52
CA LYS A 66 1.89 10.26 -14.67
C LYS A 66 2.05 11.46 -13.72
N GLU A 67 0.97 12.16 -13.42
CA GLU A 67 0.93 13.33 -12.54
C GLU A 67 1.36 12.99 -11.11
N HIS A 68 1.10 11.76 -10.66
CA HIS A 68 1.42 11.30 -9.32
C HIS A 68 2.74 10.54 -9.23
N ALA A 69 3.46 10.32 -10.34
CA ALA A 69 4.67 9.47 -10.39
C ALA A 69 5.73 9.85 -9.34
N ASN A 70 6.00 11.16 -9.17
CA ASN A 70 6.98 11.64 -8.19
C ASN A 70 6.54 11.40 -6.73
N ALA A 71 5.25 11.56 -6.46
CA ALA A 71 4.69 11.37 -5.12
C ALA A 71 4.54 9.88 -4.79
N TRP A 72 4.20 9.06 -5.79
CA TRP A 72 4.20 7.60 -5.74
C TRP A 72 5.59 7.06 -5.40
N ALA A 73 6.66 7.52 -6.06
CA ALA A 73 8.02 7.08 -5.75
C ALA A 73 8.39 7.34 -4.27
N CYS A 74 8.01 8.50 -3.73
CA CYS A 74 8.23 8.81 -2.31
C CYS A 74 7.38 7.91 -1.39
N PHE A 75 6.12 7.68 -1.74
CA PHE A 75 5.22 6.82 -0.97
C PHE A 75 5.68 5.35 -0.96
N GLN A 76 6.10 4.83 -2.11
CA GLN A 76 6.62 3.48 -2.26
C GLN A 76 7.91 3.27 -1.45
N VAL A 77 8.81 4.25 -1.42
CA VAL A 77 10.00 4.19 -0.56
C VAL A 77 9.63 4.22 0.93
N CYS A 78 8.58 4.93 1.30
CA CYS A 78 8.16 5.07 2.69
C CYS A 78 7.47 3.82 3.26
N TYR A 79 6.63 3.19 2.45
CA TYR A 79 5.72 2.13 2.90
C TYR A 79 5.84 0.82 2.10
N GLY A 80 6.38 0.86 0.88
CA GLY A 80 6.41 -0.29 -0.03
C GLY A 80 7.47 -1.34 0.31
N ASN A 81 8.60 -0.93 0.90
CA ASN A 81 9.66 -1.84 1.33
C ASN A 81 9.97 -1.65 2.81
N HIS A 82 10.04 -2.74 3.57
CA HIS A 82 10.66 -2.76 4.90
C HIS A 82 12.20 -2.62 4.83
N ASP A 83 12.72 -1.81 3.92
CA ASP A 83 14.15 -1.68 3.69
C ASP A 83 14.78 -0.78 4.76
N ALA A 84 15.83 -1.29 5.41
CA ALA A 84 16.61 -0.58 6.43
C ALA A 84 17.33 0.69 5.89
N LEU A 85 17.24 0.95 4.58
CA LEU A 85 18.06 1.93 3.86
C LEU A 85 17.26 3.13 3.33
N LEU A 86 16.18 3.53 4.03
CA LEU A 86 15.36 4.70 3.72
C LEU A 86 16.19 5.95 3.36
N LYS A 87 17.27 6.23 4.10
CA LYS A 87 18.14 7.38 3.85
C LYS A 87 18.86 7.33 2.49
N GLN A 88 19.27 6.14 2.06
CA GLN A 88 19.92 5.96 0.76
C GLN A 88 18.90 6.15 -0.37
N LYS A 89 17.70 5.60 -0.23
CA LYS A 89 16.62 5.75 -1.21
C LYS A 89 16.16 7.20 -1.35
N ILE A 90 16.08 7.95 -0.26
CA ILE A 90 15.80 9.40 -0.31
C ILE A 90 16.93 10.15 -1.05
N ALA A 91 18.20 9.77 -0.83
CA ALA A 91 19.33 10.38 -1.53
C ALA A 91 19.31 10.08 -3.04
N GLU A 92 18.91 8.88 -3.46
CA GLU A 92 18.71 8.52 -4.87
C GLU A 92 17.67 9.42 -5.57
N LEU A 93 16.64 9.86 -4.84
CA LEU A 93 15.60 10.75 -5.36
C LEU A 93 16.07 12.21 -5.52
N LYS A 94 17.27 12.57 -5.04
CA LYS A 94 17.84 13.94 -5.14
C LYS A 94 16.92 15.04 -4.59
N ILE A 95 16.13 14.75 -3.55
CA ILE A 95 15.21 15.71 -2.91
C ILE A 95 15.54 15.93 -1.43
N SER A 96 15.08 17.05 -0.88
CA SER A 96 15.16 17.30 0.55
C SER A 96 14.27 16.35 1.36
N ARG A 97 14.63 16.09 2.63
CA ARG A 97 13.80 15.29 3.55
C ARG A 97 12.41 15.89 3.75
N GLY A 98 12.29 17.21 3.84
CA GLY A 98 11.00 17.88 4.00
C GLY A 98 10.11 17.65 2.78
N THR A 99 10.67 17.80 1.58
CA THR A 99 9.97 17.52 0.31
C THR A 99 9.50 16.07 0.24
N TYR A 100 10.33 15.12 0.67
CA TYR A 100 10.00 13.70 0.72
C TYR A 100 8.75 13.44 1.57
N TYR A 101 8.75 13.85 2.85
CA TYR A 101 7.61 13.62 3.74
C TYR A 101 6.35 14.36 3.28
N ASN A 102 6.49 15.58 2.75
CA ASN A 102 5.37 16.35 2.24
C ASN A 102 4.71 15.64 1.05
N ARG A 103 5.51 15.12 0.09
CA ARG A 103 5.00 14.37 -1.06
C ARG A 103 4.32 13.07 -0.63
N THR A 104 4.93 12.31 0.28
CA THR A 104 4.36 11.07 0.81
C THR A 104 3.01 11.33 1.49
N ARG A 105 2.92 12.36 2.35
CA ARG A 105 1.65 12.71 3.02
C ARG A 105 0.61 13.22 2.04
N ALA A 106 1.00 14.04 1.06
CA ALA A 106 0.08 14.53 0.04
C ALA A 106 -0.53 13.37 -0.76
N PHE A 107 0.30 12.42 -1.19
CA PHE A 107 -0.16 11.21 -1.87
C PHE A 107 -1.13 10.40 -0.99
N ALA A 108 -0.75 10.13 0.26
CA ALA A 108 -1.58 9.36 1.18
C ALA A 108 -2.96 10.01 1.43
N ARG A 109 -3.01 11.35 1.58
CA ARG A 109 -4.27 12.09 1.75
C ARG A 109 -5.13 12.02 0.49
N GLN A 110 -4.53 12.17 -0.69
CA GLN A 110 -5.23 12.06 -1.96
C GLN A 110 -5.79 10.65 -2.17
N ALA A 111 -4.99 9.61 -1.91
CA ALA A 111 -5.42 8.22 -1.98
C ALA A 111 -6.57 7.93 -1.00
N LEU A 112 -6.51 8.45 0.22
CA LEU A 112 -7.59 8.32 1.19
C LEU A 112 -8.87 8.99 0.70
N SER A 113 -8.77 10.20 0.15
CA SER A 113 -9.90 10.92 -0.43
C SER A 113 -10.53 10.13 -1.58
N LEU A 114 -9.72 9.65 -2.53
CA LEU A 114 -10.17 8.84 -3.65
C LEU A 114 -10.81 7.52 -3.20
N SER A 115 -10.25 6.87 -2.18
CA SER A 115 -10.79 5.62 -1.65
C SER A 115 -12.22 5.77 -1.12
N ARG A 116 -12.54 6.92 -0.51
CA ARG A 116 -13.89 7.23 -0.03
C ARG A 116 -14.86 7.39 -1.18
N SER A 117 -14.44 8.08 -2.25
CA SER A 117 -15.23 8.21 -3.46
C SER A 117 -15.48 6.86 -4.13
N LEU A 118 -14.46 6.00 -4.23
CA LEU A 118 -14.59 4.65 -4.78
C LEU A 118 -15.55 3.80 -3.96
N ARG A 119 -15.48 3.88 -2.62
CA ARG A 119 -16.40 3.19 -1.72
C ARG A 119 -17.84 3.65 -1.94
N ALA A 120 -18.07 4.97 -1.94
CA ALA A 120 -19.39 5.54 -2.16
C ALA A 120 -19.99 5.14 -3.52
N ALA A 121 -19.17 5.15 -4.59
CA ALA A 121 -19.57 4.71 -5.91
C ALA A 121 -19.96 3.22 -5.92
N ALA A 122 -19.15 2.36 -5.29
CA ALA A 122 -19.43 0.93 -5.20
C ALA A 122 -20.71 0.63 -4.39
N GLU A 123 -20.98 1.37 -3.32
CA GLU A 123 -22.21 1.26 -2.54
C GLU A 123 -23.44 1.72 -3.35
N CYS A 124 -23.32 2.82 -4.11
CA CYS A 124 -24.38 3.30 -4.99
C CYS A 124 -24.74 2.26 -6.07
N MET A 125 -23.73 1.67 -6.73
CA MET A 125 -23.93 0.64 -7.77
C MET A 125 -24.62 -0.63 -7.24
N LYS A 126 -24.38 -1.00 -5.97
CA LYS A 126 -25.04 -2.16 -5.35
C LYS A 126 -26.53 -1.93 -5.10
N ASN A 127 -26.94 -0.68 -4.90
CA ASN A 127 -28.30 -0.32 -4.54
C ASN A 127 -29.18 0.01 -5.76
N GLN A 128 -28.66 -0.07 -6.99
CA GLN A 128 -29.46 0.13 -8.19
C GLN A 128 -30.35 -1.10 -8.44
N PRO A 129 -31.67 -0.92 -8.59
CA PRO A 129 -32.56 -2.01 -8.96
C PRO A 129 -32.17 -2.54 -10.36
N LYS A 130 -32.13 -3.86 -10.49
CA LYS A 130 -31.90 -4.53 -11.78
C LYS A 130 -33.02 -4.24 -12.77
#